data_AF-A0A1I5Z9D2-F1
#
_entry.id   AF-A0A1I5Z9D2-F1
#
_cell.length_a   1.000
_cell.length_b   1.000
_cell.length_c   1.000
_cell.angle_alpha   90.00
_cell.angle_beta   90.00
_cell.angle_gamma   90.00
#
_symmetry.space_group_name_H-M   'P 1'
#
loop_
_entity.id
_entity.type
_entity.pdbx_description
1 polymer ?
#
loop_
_entity_poly.entity_id
_entity_poly.type
_entity_poly.pdbx_seq_one_letter_code
_entity_poly.pdbx_strand_id
1 'polypeptide(L)'
;MSSEERETKKSNASVEAGAEKIIGYYKRQAWALKVFDKIEQDSVVEDGKNVILVSSIIQSNNDLFFPAFIRINTKEAGKVEGAYLILEEEESFQLLPLEKALEEYKLDELVPFKYRTLEKIEGDQFQVNWPEFS
;
A
#
# COMPACT_ATOMS: atom_id res chain seq x y z
N MET A 1 -50.23 -28.65 -18.32
CA MET A 1 -50.02 -28.29 -16.91
C MET A 1 -48.71 -28.91 -16.48
N SER A 2 -47.89 -28.09 -15.82
CA SER A 2 -46.70 -28.39 -14.98
C SER A 2 -45.53 -29.11 -15.67
N SER A 3 -44.36 -28.46 -15.87
CA SER A 3 -43.34 -28.12 -14.84
C SER A 3 -42.80 -29.42 -14.21
N GLU A 4 -41.52 -29.76 -14.27
CA GLU A 4 -40.40 -28.99 -13.74
C GLU A 4 -39.06 -29.56 -14.23
N GLU A 5 -38.14 -28.66 -14.58
CA GLU A 5 -36.69 -28.88 -14.54
C GLU A 5 -36.24 -29.30 -13.13
N ARG A 6 -35.10 -30.00 -13.06
CA ARG A 6 -34.00 -29.81 -12.08
C ARG A 6 -33.03 -30.99 -12.20
N GLU A 7 -31.72 -30.85 -12.11
CA GLU A 7 -30.82 -29.72 -12.12
C GLU A 7 -29.44 -30.40 -12.20
N THR A 8 -28.57 -29.84 -13.03
CA THR A 8 -27.20 -30.25 -13.26
C THR A 8 -26.44 -30.32 -11.93
N LYS A 9 -25.76 -31.45 -11.68
CA LYS A 9 -24.84 -31.62 -10.55
C LYS A 9 -23.82 -30.47 -10.56
N LYS A 10 -23.98 -29.53 -9.62
CA LYS A 10 -23.01 -28.48 -9.33
C LYS A 10 -21.67 -29.13 -8.97
N SER A 11 -20.68 -28.85 -9.79
CA SER A 11 -19.27 -29.01 -9.53
C SER A 11 -18.88 -28.16 -8.32
N ASN A 12 -18.78 -28.77 -7.14
CA ASN A 12 -18.05 -28.20 -6.01
C ASN A 12 -16.57 -28.52 -6.21
N ALA A 13 -15.88 -27.61 -6.89
CA ALA A 13 -14.44 -27.42 -6.74
C ALA A 13 -14.25 -25.93 -6.44
N SER A 14 -14.46 -25.56 -5.18
CA SER A 14 -14.05 -24.27 -4.65
C SER A 14 -12.54 -24.19 -4.78
N VAL A 15 -12.06 -23.43 -5.74
CA VAL A 15 -10.67 -22.96 -5.79
C VAL A 15 -10.59 -21.85 -4.74
N GLU A 16 -10.38 -22.20 -3.48
CA GLU A 16 -9.80 -21.26 -2.51
C GLU A 16 -8.29 -21.23 -2.76
N ALA A 17 -7.89 -20.45 -3.77
CA ALA A 17 -6.53 -19.92 -3.86
C ALA A 17 -6.52 -18.59 -3.10
N GLY A 18 -5.53 -18.38 -2.24
CA GLY A 18 -5.53 -17.36 -1.18
C GLY A 18 -6.00 -15.97 -1.61
N ALA A 19 -6.93 -15.40 -0.84
CA ALA A 19 -7.37 -14.03 -1.06
C ALA A 19 -6.21 -13.06 -0.78
N GLU A 20 -5.77 -12.34 -1.82
CA GLU A 20 -4.82 -11.23 -1.70
C GLU A 20 -5.31 -10.26 -0.62
N LYS A 21 -4.42 -9.94 0.33
CA LYS A 21 -4.78 -9.11 1.49
C LYS A 21 -3.90 -7.87 1.56
N ILE A 22 -4.54 -6.70 1.57
CA ILE A 22 -3.86 -5.44 1.85
C ILE A 22 -3.34 -5.45 3.29
N ILE A 23 -2.02 -5.25 3.42
CA ILE A 23 -1.35 -5.04 4.70
C ILE A 23 -1.57 -3.59 5.14
N GLY A 24 -2.17 -3.41 6.30
CA GLY A 24 -2.50 -2.08 6.80
C GLY A 24 -3.56 -2.11 7.88
N TYR A 25 -4.37 -1.05 7.95
CA TYR A 25 -5.43 -0.90 8.94
C TYR A 25 -4.94 -0.97 10.40
N TYR A 26 -3.68 -0.62 10.64
CA TYR A 26 -3.11 -0.67 11.98
C TYR A 26 -3.58 0.52 12.80
N LYS A 27 -3.98 0.29 14.05
CA LYS A 27 -4.28 1.39 15.01
C LYS A 27 -3.02 2.03 15.59
N ARG A 28 -1.87 1.40 15.44
CA ARG A 28 -0.59 1.86 15.99
C ARG A 28 0.43 1.90 14.87
N GLN A 29 1.04 3.06 14.66
CA GLN A 29 2.11 3.25 13.68
C GLN A 29 3.26 2.24 13.86
N ALA A 30 3.63 1.92 15.10
CA ALA A 30 4.68 0.96 15.40
C ALA A 30 4.40 -0.46 14.84
N TRP A 31 3.14 -0.83 14.59
CA TRP A 31 2.80 -2.11 13.97
C TRP A 31 2.93 -2.05 12.45
N ALA A 32 2.58 -0.92 11.82
CA ALA A 32 2.87 -0.69 10.41
C ALA A 32 4.38 -0.73 10.14
N LEU A 33 5.20 -0.14 11.02
CA LEU A 33 6.67 -0.16 10.88
C LEU A 33 7.25 -1.59 10.83
N LYS A 34 6.74 -2.51 11.65
CA LYS A 34 7.24 -3.89 11.73
C LYS A 34 7.04 -4.71 10.46
N VAL A 35 6.21 -4.23 9.53
CA VAL A 35 6.03 -4.90 8.23
C VAL A 35 7.33 -4.83 7.43
N PHE A 36 8.07 -3.72 7.53
CA PHE A 36 9.35 -3.56 6.84
C PHE A 36 10.45 -4.48 7.40
N ASP A 37 10.34 -4.97 8.64
CA ASP A 37 11.27 -5.99 9.17
C ASP A 37 11.22 -7.31 8.39
N LYS A 38 10.13 -7.55 7.64
CA LYS A 38 9.94 -8.75 6.81
C LYS A 38 10.30 -8.51 5.33
N ILE A 39 10.55 -7.28 4.94
CA ILE A 39 10.84 -6.91 3.55
C ILE A 39 12.33 -6.59 3.49
N GLU A 40 13.10 -7.51 2.92
CA GLU A 40 14.56 -7.35 2.76
C GLU A 40 14.89 -6.34 1.65
N GLN A 41 14.63 -5.06 1.91
CA GLN A 41 14.94 -3.95 1.03
C GLN A 41 15.42 -2.76 1.84
N ASP A 42 16.35 -1.98 1.30
CA ASP A 42 16.69 -0.68 1.86
C ASP A 42 15.46 0.24 1.87
N SER A 43 15.43 1.12 2.88
CA SER A 43 14.37 2.11 3.11
C SER A 43 14.26 3.14 1.98
N VAL A 44 15.33 3.32 1.19
CA VAL A 44 15.41 4.20 0.03
C VAL A 44 16.13 3.43 -1.08
N VAL A 45 15.48 3.29 -2.23
CA VAL A 45 16.03 2.59 -3.41
C VAL A 45 15.88 3.48 -4.64
N GLU A 46 16.84 3.42 -5.56
CA GLU A 46 16.71 4.08 -6.86
C GLU A 46 15.64 3.39 -7.72
N ASP A 47 14.70 4.17 -8.26
CA ASP A 47 13.57 3.69 -9.06
C ASP A 47 13.41 4.49 -10.35
N GLY A 48 14.56 4.66 -11.03
CA GLY A 48 14.68 5.40 -12.28
C GLY A 48 15.40 6.74 -12.14
N LYS A 49 15.41 7.52 -13.23
CA LYS A 49 16.22 8.74 -13.30
C LYS A 49 15.61 9.86 -12.43
N ASN A 50 16.30 10.20 -11.35
CA ASN A 50 15.86 11.16 -10.32
C ASN A 50 14.58 10.74 -9.59
N VAL A 51 14.26 9.45 -9.58
CA VAL A 51 13.12 8.91 -8.85
C VAL A 51 13.65 7.89 -7.87
N ILE A 52 13.21 7.99 -6.63
CA ILE A 52 13.50 7.03 -5.57
C ILE A 52 12.19 6.40 -5.09
N LEU A 53 12.26 5.14 -4.70
CA LEU A 53 11.22 4.43 -4.00
C LEU A 53 11.58 4.41 -2.52
N VAL A 54 10.69 4.91 -1.67
CA VAL A 54 10.95 5.06 -0.23
C VAL A 54 9.94 4.29 0.59
N SER A 55 10.42 3.55 1.58
CA SER A 55 9.58 2.96 2.61
C SER A 55 8.93 4.06 3.44
N SER A 56 7.63 3.95 3.63
CA SER A 56 6.82 4.99 4.26
C SER A 56 5.62 4.42 5.02
N ILE A 57 4.99 5.26 5.82
CA ILE A 57 3.70 5.00 6.42
C ILE A 57 2.74 6.05 5.92
N ILE A 58 1.60 5.60 5.41
CA ILE A 58 0.42 6.42 5.16
C ILE A 58 -0.46 6.42 6.41
N GLN A 59 -0.90 7.60 6.82
CA GLN A 59 -1.97 7.79 7.80
C GLN A 59 -3.25 8.15 7.05
N SER A 60 -4.28 7.31 7.23
CA SER A 60 -5.61 7.56 6.70
C SER A 60 -6.36 8.61 7.53
N ASN A 61 -7.47 9.10 6.98
CA ASN A 61 -8.35 10.07 7.65
C ASN A 61 -9.10 9.50 8.87
N ASN A 62 -9.08 8.18 9.06
CA ASN A 62 -9.64 7.49 10.23
C ASN A 62 -8.55 7.03 11.22
N ASP A 63 -7.35 7.62 11.16
CA ASP A 63 -6.21 7.35 12.06
C ASP A 63 -5.73 5.89 12.04
N LEU A 64 -5.85 5.25 10.88
CA LEU A 64 -5.24 3.96 10.61
C LEU A 64 -3.95 4.14 9.83
N PHE A 65 -3.00 3.24 10.07
CA PHE A 65 -1.67 3.28 9.50
C PHE A 65 -1.49 2.15 8.51
N PHE A 66 -0.94 2.51 7.34
CA PHE A 66 -0.67 1.59 6.24
C PHE A 66 0.81 1.68 5.89
N PRO A 67 1.58 0.58 5.97
CA PRO A 67 2.90 0.54 5.38
C PRO A 67 2.76 0.66 3.86
N ALA A 68 3.58 1.52 3.27
CA ALA A 68 3.49 1.84 1.85
C ALA A 68 4.87 2.16 1.29
N PHE A 69 4.99 2.09 -0.02
CA PHE A 69 6.14 2.64 -0.74
C PHE A 69 5.70 3.87 -1.53
N ILE A 70 6.48 4.94 -1.45
CA ILE A 70 6.19 6.18 -2.16
C ILE A 70 7.29 6.42 -3.19
N ARG A 71 6.89 6.77 -4.40
CA ARG A 71 7.81 7.21 -5.45
C ARG A 71 7.98 8.72 -5.36
N ILE A 72 9.21 9.16 -5.22
CA ILE A 72 9.55 10.57 -5.01
C ILE A 72 10.53 11.03 -6.09
N ASN A 73 10.20 12.13 -6.76
CA ASN A 73 11.09 12.77 -7.70
C ASN A 73 12.04 13.74 -6.98
N THR A 74 13.31 13.40 -6.94
CA THR A 74 14.35 14.18 -6.26
C THR A 74 14.74 15.46 -7.02
N LYS A 75 14.48 15.53 -8.33
CA LYS A 75 14.69 16.75 -9.13
C LYS A 75 13.56 17.76 -8.93
N GLU A 76 12.34 17.30 -8.71
CA GLU A 76 11.16 18.13 -8.45
C GLU A 76 10.94 18.37 -6.95
N ALA A 77 12.04 18.58 -6.20
CA ALA A 77 12.02 18.96 -4.79
C ALA A 77 11.20 18.02 -3.87
N GLY A 78 11.20 16.71 -4.17
CA GLY A 78 10.51 15.72 -3.34
C GLY A 78 9.06 15.47 -3.71
N LYS A 79 8.64 15.89 -4.91
CA LYS A 79 7.27 15.65 -5.38
C LYS A 79 6.96 14.15 -5.41
N VAL A 80 5.84 13.78 -4.80
CA VAL A 80 5.29 12.42 -4.88
C VAL A 80 4.77 12.15 -6.29
N GLU A 81 5.32 11.13 -6.94
CA GLU A 81 4.89 10.66 -8.27
C GLU A 81 3.93 9.48 -8.21
N GLY A 82 3.86 8.78 -7.07
CA GLY A 82 2.95 7.66 -6.86
C GLY A 82 3.14 7.01 -5.49
N ALA A 83 2.19 6.18 -5.11
CA ALA A 83 2.23 5.40 -3.88
C ALA A 83 1.76 3.97 -4.13
N TYR A 84 2.28 3.03 -3.36
CA TYR A 84 1.97 1.62 -3.44
C TYR A 84 1.62 1.08 -2.06
N LEU A 85 0.48 0.42 -1.95
CA LEU A 85 0.16 -0.42 -0.79
C LEU A 85 0.79 -1.80 -0.96
N ILE A 86 0.96 -2.49 0.16
CA ILE A 86 1.56 -3.82 0.18
C ILE A 86 0.45 -4.86 0.26
N LEU A 87 0.44 -5.79 -0.68
CA LEU A 87 -0.38 -7.00 -0.65
C LEU A 87 0.45 -8.17 -0.12
N GLU A 88 -0.13 -8.93 0.80
CA GLU A 88 0.41 -10.22 1.24
C GLU A 88 -0.15 -11.34 0.37
N GLU A 89 0.74 -12.08 -0.29
CA GLU A 89 0.46 -13.35 -0.95
C GLU A 89 1.12 -14.50 -0.15
N GLU A 90 0.80 -15.75 -0.50
CA GLU A 90 1.20 -16.94 0.28
C GLU A 90 2.70 -17.01 0.60
N GLU A 91 3.57 -16.56 -0.32
CA GLU A 91 5.03 -16.59 -0.14
C GLU A 91 5.72 -15.27 -0.54
N SER A 92 4.96 -14.21 -0.83
CA SER A 92 5.55 -12.96 -1.35
C SER A 92 4.76 -11.71 -0.97
N PHE A 93 5.41 -10.56 -1.17
CA PHE A 93 4.74 -9.26 -1.11
C PHE A 93 4.61 -8.69 -2.52
N GLN A 94 3.44 -8.18 -2.85
CA GLN A 94 3.21 -7.42 -4.07
C GLN A 94 2.92 -5.95 -3.76
N LEU A 95 3.24 -5.10 -4.72
CA LEU A 95 2.96 -3.66 -4.65
C LEU A 95 1.73 -3.33 -5.48
N LEU A 96 0.68 -2.85 -4.81
CA LEU A 96 -0.55 -2.40 -5.45
C LEU A 96 -0.54 -0.87 -5.56
N PRO A 97 -0.56 -0.30 -6.78
CA PRO A 97 -0.70 1.15 -6.95
C PRO A 97 -1.90 1.69 -6.19
N LEU A 98 -1.73 2.80 -5.47
CA LEU A 98 -2.77 3.38 -4.63
C LEU A 98 -4.04 3.67 -5.44
N GLU A 99 -3.92 4.15 -6.67
CA GLU A 99 -5.06 4.44 -7.55
C GLU A 99 -5.93 3.20 -7.78
N LYS A 100 -5.30 2.04 -8.01
CA LYS A 100 -6.01 0.76 -8.14
C LYS A 100 -6.61 0.32 -6.81
N ALA A 101 -5.88 0.50 -5.71
CA ALA A 101 -6.38 0.15 -4.39
C ALA A 101 -7.65 0.94 -4.02
N LEU A 102 -7.68 2.23 -4.37
CA LEU A 102 -8.85 3.09 -4.18
C LEU A 102 -10.05 2.59 -4.99
N GLU A 103 -9.84 2.22 -6.25
CA GLU A 103 -10.90 1.75 -7.15
C GLU A 103 -11.45 0.36 -6.74
N GLU A 104 -10.56 -0.59 -6.47
CA GLU A 104 -10.92 -1.99 -6.25
C GLU A 104 -11.38 -2.28 -4.81
N TYR A 105 -10.78 -1.61 -3.82
CA TYR A 105 -11.02 -1.87 -2.40
C TYR A 105 -11.80 -0.76 -1.69
N LYS A 106 -12.20 0.30 -2.42
CA LYS A 106 -12.98 1.44 -1.89
C LYS A 106 -12.33 2.10 -0.68
N LEU A 107 -11.03 2.35 -0.80
CA LEU A 107 -10.17 2.90 0.25
C LEU A 107 -10.20 4.44 0.31
N ASP A 108 -11.38 5.04 0.12
CA ASP A 108 -11.54 6.50 0.05
C ASP A 108 -11.00 7.24 1.28
N GLU A 109 -10.90 6.56 2.43
CA GLU A 109 -10.29 7.12 3.65
C GLU A 109 -8.80 7.44 3.54
N LEU A 110 -8.12 6.91 2.51
CA LEU A 110 -6.71 7.19 2.23
C LEU A 110 -6.52 8.51 1.47
N VAL A 111 -7.58 9.23 1.08
CA VAL A 111 -7.42 10.47 0.31
C VAL A 111 -8.14 11.64 0.98
N PRO A 112 -7.47 12.80 1.16
CA PRO A 112 -6.03 13.00 1.01
C PRO A 112 -5.26 12.20 2.08
N PHE A 113 -4.19 11.51 1.69
CA PHE A 113 -3.34 10.85 2.68
C PHE A 113 -2.31 11.82 3.24
N LYS A 114 -1.93 11.59 4.49
CA LYS A 114 -0.65 12.07 5.01
C LYS A 114 0.35 10.93 4.95
N TYR A 115 1.62 11.25 4.76
CA TYR A 115 2.65 10.23 4.79
C TYR A 115 3.88 10.65 5.61
N ARG A 116 4.65 9.63 5.98
CA ARG A 116 5.92 9.78 6.67
C ARG A 116 6.86 8.71 6.16
N THR A 117 8.02 9.12 5.63
CA THR A 117 9.06 8.17 5.24
C THR A 117 9.80 7.63 6.47
N LEU A 118 10.39 6.44 6.34
CA LEU A 118 11.21 5.86 7.41
C LEU A 118 12.52 6.63 7.62
N GLU A 119 13.07 7.17 6.54
CA GLU A 119 14.29 8.00 6.55
C GLU A 119 14.02 9.37 5.91
N LYS A 120 14.71 10.39 6.40
CA LYS A 120 14.59 11.74 5.84
C LYS A 120 15.20 11.77 4.44
N ILE A 121 14.44 12.25 3.46
CA ILE A 121 14.90 12.40 2.10
C ILE A 121 15.57 13.76 1.94
N GLU A 122 16.84 13.76 1.56
CA GLU A 122 17.58 15.01 1.35
C GLU A 122 16.99 15.80 0.18
N GLY A 123 16.73 17.09 0.39
CA GLY A 123 16.19 17.99 -0.63
C GLY A 123 14.69 17.86 -0.88
N ASP A 124 13.99 16.97 -0.18
CA ASP A 124 12.54 16.87 -0.23
C ASP A 124 11.89 18.02 0.58
N GLN A 125 11.14 18.88 -0.10
CA GLN A 125 10.44 20.03 0.47
C GLN A 125 9.03 19.71 0.97
N PHE A 126 8.49 18.54 0.61
CA PHE A 126 7.19 18.08 1.08
C PHE A 126 7.29 17.50 2.49
N GLN A 127 8.47 17.05 2.93
CA GLN A 127 8.73 16.60 4.31
C GLN A 127 8.91 17.75 5.31
N VAL A 128 7.94 18.67 5.36
CA VAL A 128 8.05 19.93 6.11
C VAL A 128 8.30 19.70 7.61
N ASN A 129 7.69 18.66 8.19
CA ASN A 129 7.72 18.40 9.63
C ASN A 129 8.44 17.10 10.03
N TRP A 130 9.29 16.54 9.17
CA TRP A 130 9.92 15.25 9.46
C TRP A 130 10.60 15.23 10.85
N PRO A 131 10.37 14.18 11.69
CA PRO A 131 9.78 12.87 11.36
C PRO A 131 8.26 12.76 11.53
N GLU A 132 7.52 13.87 11.58
CA GLU A 132 6.06 13.87 11.61
C GLU A 132 5.46 13.65 10.21
N PHE A 133 4.19 13.25 10.19
CA PHE A 133 3.42 13.11 8.95
C PHE A 133 3.27 14.46 8.25
N SER A 134 3.49 14.46 6.92
CA SER A 134 3.32 15.61 6.03
C SER A 134 2.11 15.41 5.12
#